data_AF-A0A2S1T331-F1
#
_entry.id   AF-A0A2S1T331-F1
#
_cell.length_a   1.000
_cell.length_b   1.000
_cell.length_c   1.000
_cell.angle_alpha   90.00
_cell.angle_beta   90.00
_cell.angle_gamma   90.00
#
_symmetry.space_group_name_H-M   'P 1'
#
loop_
_entity.id
_entity.type
_entity.pdbx_description
1 polymer ?
#
loop_
_entity_poly.entity_id
_entity_poly.type
_entity_poly.pdbx_seq_one_letter_code
_entity_poly.pdbx_strand_id
1 'polypeptide(L)'
;MATAVAAAVTTPAVLFGATPALADATPRAAASAPGAAVSTPATAEDALRHAGELRGSALAGKTPSGVHSAEVAAAPSVEELEKAAAQAQKAYDDAVAAAEAALAAVEAALSDDFPLTVAARAAAKEAAEAAAAKTEADKALADAEAALAALPETAGPEQRAAAEKAVADAAAAAGTAEAARAAADEKAKQAGKARDDARVAALREWGEAGEAEKKALDGKKVADKALADALKDREPEPCVPESELTATLSGLPAEITAGSSVEMKLRITNDTGKTLDEVWPFVYFHGIEKGGYAPIDEHLRVEWARAGQTWTDAADDYSAGSVSPLKDGAHADITLRLTVDADTPSAAGVAFIAADYVNEDGSCGGSPELTPYDFEVTAEPTPSASPSSSAGTGTGTQTQTTTTQPLATTSGSLAATGSSAALPQLAAAGAAVALGAGAVFAARRRKAGSAS
;
A
#
# COMPACT_ATOMS: atom_id res chain seq x y z
N MET A 1 -18.75 -20.99 -51.99
CA MET A 1 -18.67 -19.54 -52.24
C MET A 1 -17.88 -18.92 -51.10
N ALA A 2 -16.74 -18.34 -51.44
CA ALA A 2 -15.75 -17.80 -50.52
C ALA A 2 -16.00 -16.32 -50.30
N THR A 3 -15.86 -15.85 -49.06
CA THR A 3 -15.63 -14.43 -48.79
C THR A 3 -14.63 -14.32 -47.65
N ALA A 4 -13.37 -14.12 -48.05
CA ALA A 4 -12.29 -13.69 -47.18
C ALA A 4 -12.29 -12.16 -47.15
N VAL A 5 -12.26 -11.57 -45.96
CA VAL A 5 -12.06 -10.12 -45.78
C VAL A 5 -10.68 -9.94 -45.15
N ALA A 6 -9.75 -9.45 -45.98
CA ALA A 6 -8.46 -8.94 -45.56
C ALA A 6 -8.63 -7.47 -45.13
N ALA A 7 -8.11 -7.11 -43.97
CA ALA A 7 -7.96 -5.71 -43.55
C ALA A 7 -6.49 -5.43 -43.25
N ALA A 8 -5.96 -4.44 -43.96
CA ALA A 8 -4.57 -4.05 -44.00
C ALA A 8 -4.15 -3.25 -42.75
N VAL A 9 -2.92 -3.49 -42.31
CA VAL A 9 -2.22 -2.75 -41.26
C VAL A 9 -1.50 -1.56 -41.88
N THR A 10 -1.80 -0.35 -41.40
CA THR A 10 -1.07 0.88 -41.74
C THR A 10 -0.46 1.48 -40.47
N THR A 11 0.87 1.42 -40.38
CA THR A 11 1.70 2.10 -39.37
C THR A 11 2.07 3.50 -39.85
N PRO A 12 2.03 4.54 -39.00
CA PRO A 12 2.73 5.79 -39.27
C PRO A 12 4.16 5.76 -38.70
N ALA A 13 5.10 6.16 -39.54
CA ALA A 13 6.48 6.45 -39.19
C ALA A 13 6.57 7.80 -38.47
N VAL A 14 7.31 7.85 -37.35
CA VAL A 14 7.73 9.11 -36.72
C VAL A 14 9.26 9.10 -36.62
N LEU A 15 9.85 10.05 -37.34
CA LEU A 15 11.26 10.47 -37.31
C LEU A 15 11.43 11.52 -36.21
N PHE A 16 12.40 11.36 -35.31
CA PHE A 16 13.14 12.42 -34.59
C PHE A 16 14.32 11.71 -33.87
N GLY A 17 15.56 12.18 -33.77
CA GLY A 17 16.12 13.51 -33.98
C GLY A 17 17.07 13.81 -32.81
N ALA A 18 18.38 13.83 -33.11
CA ALA A 18 19.49 14.52 -32.42
C ALA A 18 19.70 14.37 -30.89
N THR A 19 20.85 13.82 -30.53
CA THR A 19 21.58 14.01 -29.26
C THR A 19 22.12 15.44 -29.12
N PRO A 20 22.34 15.89 -27.87
CA PRO A 20 23.56 16.62 -27.58
C PRO A 20 24.37 15.96 -26.46
N ALA A 21 25.68 16.01 -26.65
CA ALA A 21 26.73 15.70 -25.68
C ALA A 21 27.06 16.95 -24.83
N LEU A 22 27.56 16.73 -23.61
CA LEU A 22 28.36 17.59 -22.69
C LEU A 22 28.00 17.14 -21.26
N ALA A 23 28.87 16.94 -20.28
CA ALA A 23 30.32 17.01 -20.17
C ALA A 23 30.73 16.21 -18.91
N ASP A 24 31.96 15.70 -18.94
CA ASP A 24 32.71 15.11 -17.83
C ASP A 24 32.78 16.04 -16.62
N ALA A 25 32.44 15.54 -15.42
CA ALA A 25 32.85 16.13 -14.16
C ALA A 25 32.98 15.03 -13.08
N THR A 26 34.22 14.61 -12.87
CA THR A 26 34.67 13.70 -11.81
C THR A 26 34.24 14.20 -10.41
N PRO A 27 33.55 13.39 -9.58
CA PRO A 27 33.31 13.78 -8.20
C PRO A 27 34.57 13.54 -7.35
N ARG A 28 35.11 14.65 -6.84
CA ARG A 28 36.14 14.70 -5.81
C ARG A 28 35.53 14.25 -4.48
N ALA A 29 36.15 13.25 -3.86
CA ALA A 29 35.83 12.80 -2.51
C ALA A 29 35.85 13.98 -1.52
N ALA A 30 34.73 14.22 -0.86
CA ALA A 30 34.62 15.08 0.31
C ALA A 30 34.48 14.18 1.55
N ALA A 31 35.32 14.47 2.52
CA ALA A 31 35.55 13.68 3.71
C ALA A 31 34.36 13.67 4.68
N SER A 32 34.21 12.54 5.37
CA SER A 32 33.35 12.36 6.54
C SER A 32 33.69 13.38 7.62
N ALA A 33 32.69 14.14 8.07
CA ALA A 33 32.75 14.89 9.32
C ALA A 33 32.14 14.06 10.47
N PRO A 34 32.71 14.11 11.69
CA PRO A 34 32.27 13.32 12.84
C PRO A 34 31.03 13.94 13.51
N GLY A 35 30.32 13.12 14.30
CA GLY A 35 29.05 13.44 14.94
C GLY A 35 29.01 14.78 15.66
N ALA A 36 27.91 15.51 15.43
CA ALA A 36 27.57 16.71 16.16
C ALA A 36 27.19 16.32 17.60
N ALA A 37 28.03 16.69 18.56
CA ALA A 37 27.60 16.82 19.94
C ALA A 37 26.63 18.01 20.00
N VAL A 38 25.40 17.73 20.45
CA VAL A 38 24.37 18.74 20.72
C VAL A 38 24.95 19.74 21.74
N SER A 39 25.16 20.99 21.33
CA SER A 39 25.65 22.04 22.23
C SER A 39 24.49 22.62 23.03
N THR A 40 24.66 22.65 24.36
CA THR A 40 23.72 23.28 25.29
C THR A 40 23.57 24.78 25.03
N PRO A 41 22.35 25.33 25.11
CA PRO A 41 22.05 26.71 24.74
C PRO A 41 22.43 27.73 25.83
N ALA A 42 22.91 28.92 25.42
CA ALA A 42 23.38 29.99 26.32
C ALA A 42 22.43 31.21 26.39
N THR A 43 21.34 31.21 25.61
CA THR A 43 20.31 32.26 25.57
C THR A 43 18.90 31.65 25.47
N ALA A 44 17.85 32.41 25.78
CA ALA A 44 16.46 31.93 25.67
C ALA A 44 16.07 31.56 24.22
N GLU A 45 16.62 32.26 23.21
CA GLU A 45 16.41 31.93 21.80
C GLU A 45 17.12 30.63 21.40
N ASP A 46 18.33 30.40 21.92
CA ASP A 46 19.03 29.13 21.72
C ASP A 46 18.32 27.99 22.45
N ALA A 47 17.76 28.24 23.63
CA ALA A 47 17.00 27.27 24.41
C ALA A 47 15.73 26.83 23.69
N LEU A 48 15.02 27.77 23.07
CA LEU A 48 13.87 27.47 22.23
C LEU A 48 14.25 26.65 20.99
N ARG A 49 15.37 26.97 20.33
CA ARG A 49 15.86 26.20 19.18
C ARG A 49 16.22 24.76 19.58
N HIS A 50 16.95 24.61 20.69
CA HIS A 50 17.33 23.32 21.23
C HIS A 50 16.10 22.48 21.63
N ALA A 51 15.12 23.10 22.29
CA ALA A 51 13.84 22.47 22.61
C ALA A 51 13.12 21.97 21.35
N GLY A 52 13.17 22.73 20.24
CA GLY A 52 12.63 22.31 18.95
C GLY A 52 13.32 21.07 18.37
N GLU A 53 14.65 20.97 18.48
CA GLU A 53 15.43 19.80 18.05
C GLU A 53 15.13 18.56 18.90
N LEU A 54 15.01 18.74 20.23
CA LEU A 54 14.62 17.68 21.16
C LEU A 54 13.21 17.16 20.86
N ARG A 55 12.25 18.06 20.65
CA ARG A 55 10.87 17.71 20.27
C ARG A 55 10.83 16.93 18.95
N GLY A 56 11.55 17.40 17.93
CA GLY A 56 11.65 16.70 16.64
C GLY A 56 12.25 15.31 16.77
N SER A 57 13.28 15.16 17.61
CA SER A 57 13.94 13.87 17.86
C SER A 57 13.03 12.90 18.63
N ALA A 58 12.31 13.40 19.65
CA ALA A 58 11.34 12.62 20.42
C ALA A 58 10.18 12.12 19.55
N LEU A 59 9.72 12.94 18.60
CA LEU A 59 8.67 12.57 17.64
C LEU A 59 9.18 11.57 16.60
N ALA A 60 10.42 11.74 16.10
CA ALA A 60 11.03 10.82 15.13
C ALA A 60 11.19 9.39 15.66
N GLY A 61 11.39 9.22 16.97
CA GLY A 61 11.40 7.90 17.63
C GLY A 61 10.01 7.24 17.75
N LYS A 62 8.94 8.01 17.51
CA LYS A 62 7.53 7.60 17.66
C LYS A 62 6.84 7.38 16.32
N THR A 63 7.41 7.93 15.24
CA THR A 63 7.03 7.64 13.86
C THR A 63 7.83 6.46 13.29
N PRO A 64 7.25 5.59 12.45
CA PRO A 64 7.98 4.52 11.78
C PRO A 64 9.13 5.09 10.93
N SER A 65 10.36 4.58 11.13
CA SER A 65 11.57 5.11 10.52
C SER A 65 11.65 4.85 9.01
N GLY A 66 11.85 5.91 8.21
CA GLY A 66 12.24 5.79 6.81
C GLY A 66 12.52 7.15 6.19
N VAL A 67 13.79 7.56 6.12
CA VAL A 67 14.22 8.74 5.37
C VAL A 67 15.12 8.30 4.23
N HIS A 68 14.72 8.57 3.00
CA HIS A 68 15.60 8.99 1.91
C HIS A 68 14.79 9.71 0.84
N SER A 69 14.94 11.03 0.77
CA SER A 69 14.44 11.86 -0.32
C SER A 69 15.14 11.49 -1.63
N ALA A 70 14.37 11.12 -2.66
CA ALA A 70 14.82 11.14 -4.04
C ALA A 70 13.64 11.52 -4.95
N GLU A 71 13.77 12.70 -5.54
CA GLU A 71 12.91 13.25 -6.59
C GLU A 71 12.86 12.30 -7.80
N VAL A 72 11.68 11.72 -8.09
CA VAL A 72 11.45 10.91 -9.30
C VAL A 72 10.08 11.27 -9.90
N ALA A 73 10.07 11.39 -11.23
CA ALA A 73 8.92 11.64 -12.09
C ALA A 73 7.60 11.02 -11.58
N ALA A 74 6.52 11.80 -11.65
CA ALA A 74 5.18 11.51 -11.14
C ALA A 74 4.79 10.02 -11.26
N ALA A 75 5.01 9.29 -10.17
CA ALA A 75 4.48 7.95 -9.99
C ALA A 75 2.94 8.02 -9.98
N PRO A 76 2.23 6.96 -10.42
CA PRO A 76 0.78 6.90 -10.31
C PRO A 76 0.37 7.09 -8.84
N SER A 77 -0.67 7.89 -8.63
CA SER A 77 -1.24 8.13 -7.30
C SER A 77 -1.77 6.84 -6.67
N VAL A 78 -1.86 6.80 -5.33
CA VAL A 78 -2.44 5.64 -4.61
C VAL A 78 -3.85 5.34 -5.10
N GLU A 79 -4.68 6.36 -5.34
CA GLU A 79 -6.03 6.20 -5.89
C GLU A 79 -6.04 5.53 -7.28
N GLU A 80 -5.08 5.87 -8.13
CA GLU A 80 -4.92 5.22 -9.45
C GLU A 80 -4.46 3.77 -9.30
N LEU A 81 -3.59 3.48 -8.33
CA LEU A 81 -3.12 2.12 -8.03
C LEU A 81 -4.22 1.25 -7.40
N GLU A 82 -5.06 1.80 -6.53
CA GLU A 82 -6.24 1.11 -5.99
C GLU A 82 -7.22 0.75 -7.11
N LYS A 83 -7.48 1.69 -8.01
CA LYS A 83 -8.31 1.43 -9.19
C LYS A 83 -7.69 0.38 -10.11
N ALA A 84 -6.38 0.40 -10.31
CA ALA A 84 -5.67 -0.60 -11.10
C ALA A 84 -5.75 -2.00 -10.45
N ALA A 85 -5.57 -2.09 -9.12
CA ALA A 85 -5.71 -3.34 -8.37
C ALA A 85 -7.14 -3.88 -8.45
N ALA A 86 -8.16 -3.03 -8.29
CA ALA A 86 -9.55 -3.42 -8.43
C ALA A 86 -9.89 -3.91 -9.86
N GLN A 87 -9.36 -3.25 -10.89
CA GLN A 87 -9.51 -3.70 -12.28
C GLN A 87 -8.81 -5.03 -12.55
N ALA A 88 -7.62 -5.23 -12.00
CA ALA A 88 -6.86 -6.47 -12.15
C ALA A 88 -7.52 -7.63 -11.40
N GLN A 89 -8.09 -7.38 -10.21
CA GLN A 89 -8.93 -8.33 -9.47
C GLN A 89 -10.13 -8.75 -10.32
N LYS A 90 -10.89 -7.78 -10.86
CA LYS A 90 -12.05 -8.08 -11.71
C LYS A 90 -11.66 -8.90 -12.94
N ALA A 91 -10.55 -8.56 -13.59
CA ALA A 91 -10.05 -9.31 -14.75
C ALA A 91 -9.66 -10.76 -14.38
N TYR A 92 -9.09 -10.97 -13.19
CA TYR A 92 -8.81 -12.30 -12.67
C TYR A 92 -10.09 -13.08 -12.38
N ASP A 93 -11.08 -12.48 -11.72
CA ASP A 93 -12.37 -13.13 -11.42
C ASP A 93 -13.13 -13.51 -12.71
N ASP A 94 -13.15 -12.61 -13.70
CA ASP A 94 -13.74 -12.87 -15.02
C ASP A 94 -13.02 -14.04 -15.73
N ALA A 95 -11.69 -14.14 -15.58
CA ALA A 95 -10.90 -15.23 -16.18
C ALA A 95 -11.09 -16.57 -15.47
N VAL A 96 -11.21 -16.59 -14.14
CA VAL A 96 -11.55 -17.79 -13.35
C VAL A 96 -12.93 -18.31 -13.76
N ALA A 97 -13.95 -17.43 -13.84
CA ALA A 97 -15.28 -17.83 -14.28
C ALA A 97 -15.28 -18.41 -15.71
N ALA A 98 -14.46 -17.85 -16.61
CA ALA A 98 -14.29 -18.39 -17.96
C ALA A 98 -13.62 -19.77 -17.96
N ALA A 99 -12.59 -19.98 -17.13
CA ALA A 99 -11.91 -21.27 -16.99
C ALA A 99 -12.85 -22.35 -16.42
N GLU A 100 -13.67 -22.00 -15.42
CA GLU A 100 -14.70 -22.89 -14.88
C GLU A 100 -15.77 -23.25 -15.93
N ALA A 101 -16.25 -22.26 -16.70
CA ALA A 101 -17.20 -22.51 -17.78
C ALA A 101 -16.61 -23.42 -18.88
N ALA A 102 -15.35 -23.21 -19.25
CA ALA A 102 -14.66 -24.05 -20.22
C ALA A 102 -14.44 -25.48 -19.71
N LEU A 103 -14.16 -25.65 -18.41
CA LEU A 103 -14.07 -26.97 -17.79
C LEU A 103 -15.41 -27.70 -17.83
N ALA A 104 -16.51 -27.01 -17.51
CA ALA A 104 -17.86 -27.59 -17.61
C ALA A 104 -18.19 -28.02 -19.06
N ALA A 105 -17.74 -27.27 -20.07
CA ALA A 105 -17.88 -27.65 -21.47
C ALA A 105 -17.07 -28.92 -21.82
N VAL A 106 -15.86 -29.08 -21.27
CA VAL A 106 -15.07 -30.31 -21.41
C VAL A 106 -15.79 -31.50 -20.78
N GLU A 107 -16.29 -31.36 -19.56
CA GLU A 107 -17.05 -32.41 -18.87
C GLU A 107 -18.30 -32.81 -19.67
N ALA A 108 -19.05 -31.84 -20.18
CA ALA A 108 -20.20 -32.08 -21.04
C ALA A 108 -19.81 -32.82 -22.33
N ALA A 109 -18.69 -32.46 -22.98
CA ALA A 109 -18.22 -33.13 -24.21
C ALA A 109 -17.68 -34.56 -23.97
N LEU A 110 -17.22 -34.85 -22.74
CA LEU A 110 -16.75 -36.17 -22.34
C LEU A 110 -17.90 -37.09 -21.89
N SER A 111 -19.06 -36.53 -21.52
CA SER A 111 -20.24 -37.29 -21.11
C SER A 111 -20.72 -38.29 -22.17
N ASP A 112 -21.25 -39.41 -21.68
CA ASP A 112 -21.89 -40.45 -22.49
C ASP A 112 -23.20 -39.99 -23.14
N ASP A 113 -23.85 -38.99 -22.53
CA ASP A 113 -25.11 -38.41 -23.01
C ASP A 113 -24.90 -37.23 -23.97
N PHE A 114 -23.64 -36.85 -24.21
CA PHE A 114 -23.31 -35.81 -25.17
C PHE A 114 -23.83 -36.18 -26.57
N PRO A 115 -24.53 -35.28 -27.30
CA PRO A 115 -25.19 -35.63 -28.55
C PRO A 115 -24.28 -36.30 -29.60
N LEU A 116 -23.01 -35.86 -29.72
CA LEU A 116 -22.06 -36.49 -30.63
C LEU A 116 -21.55 -37.85 -30.13
N THR A 117 -21.49 -38.06 -28.82
CA THR A 117 -21.19 -39.39 -28.23
C THR A 117 -22.32 -40.37 -28.53
N VAL A 118 -23.58 -39.93 -28.34
CA VAL A 118 -24.77 -40.73 -28.66
C VAL A 118 -24.84 -41.05 -30.15
N ALA A 119 -24.60 -40.07 -31.02
CA ALA A 119 -24.59 -40.27 -32.47
C ALA A 119 -23.48 -41.23 -32.92
N ALA A 120 -22.26 -41.10 -32.38
CA ALA A 120 -21.16 -42.01 -32.65
C ALA A 120 -21.48 -43.45 -32.22
N ARG A 121 -22.09 -43.63 -31.04
CA ARG A 121 -22.53 -44.95 -30.53
C ARG A 121 -23.59 -45.57 -31.44
N ALA A 122 -24.57 -44.78 -31.87
CA ALA A 122 -25.63 -45.23 -32.78
C ALA A 122 -25.06 -45.66 -34.15
N ALA A 123 -24.17 -44.86 -34.73
CA ALA A 123 -23.53 -45.19 -36.01
C ALA A 123 -22.62 -46.43 -35.90
N ALA A 124 -21.90 -46.60 -34.79
CA ALA A 124 -21.11 -47.81 -34.53
C ALA A 124 -21.98 -49.06 -34.42
N LYS A 125 -23.17 -48.95 -33.81
CA LYS A 125 -24.15 -50.04 -33.75
C LYS A 125 -24.66 -50.43 -35.15
N GLU A 126 -25.01 -49.44 -35.97
CA GLU A 126 -25.45 -49.65 -37.35
C GLU A 126 -24.36 -50.33 -38.20
N ALA A 127 -23.10 -49.92 -38.05
CA ALA A 127 -21.97 -50.56 -38.70
C ALA A 127 -21.80 -52.04 -38.28
N ALA A 128 -21.96 -52.33 -36.98
CA ALA A 128 -21.91 -53.70 -36.48
C ALA A 128 -23.05 -54.57 -37.03
N GLU A 129 -24.27 -54.03 -37.10
CA GLU A 129 -25.43 -54.71 -37.69
C GLU A 129 -25.23 -54.98 -39.19
N ALA A 130 -24.72 -54.00 -39.93
CA ALA A 130 -24.43 -54.16 -41.36
C ALA A 130 -23.30 -55.18 -41.61
N ALA A 131 -22.28 -55.21 -40.76
CA ALA A 131 -21.23 -56.22 -40.82
C ALA A 131 -21.77 -57.63 -40.59
N ALA A 132 -22.66 -57.81 -39.61
CA ALA A 132 -23.33 -59.09 -39.36
C ALA A 132 -24.20 -59.52 -40.56
N ALA A 133 -24.95 -58.59 -41.15
CA ALA A 133 -25.76 -58.86 -42.34
C ALA A 133 -24.90 -59.29 -43.55
N LYS A 134 -23.73 -58.67 -43.73
CA LYS A 134 -22.78 -59.09 -44.77
C LYS A 134 -22.25 -60.51 -44.52
N THR A 135 -21.87 -60.84 -43.28
CA THR A 135 -21.46 -62.21 -42.93
C THR A 135 -22.54 -63.24 -43.26
N GLU A 136 -23.81 -62.94 -42.98
CA GLU A 136 -24.92 -63.84 -43.31
C GLU A 136 -25.13 -63.96 -44.84
N ALA A 137 -25.04 -62.85 -45.58
CA ALA A 137 -25.18 -62.87 -47.04
C ALA A 137 -24.03 -63.63 -47.73
N ASP A 138 -22.80 -63.50 -47.23
CA ASP A 138 -21.63 -64.25 -47.73
C ASP A 138 -21.79 -65.74 -47.47
N LYS A 139 -22.34 -66.12 -46.30
CA LYS A 139 -22.65 -67.50 -45.99
C LYS A 139 -23.73 -68.06 -46.93
N ALA A 140 -24.80 -67.31 -47.18
CA ALA A 140 -25.86 -67.72 -48.10
C ALA A 140 -25.34 -67.92 -49.54
N LEU A 141 -24.41 -67.07 -49.99
CA LEU A 141 -23.75 -67.25 -51.28
C LEU A 141 -22.91 -68.54 -51.30
N ALA A 142 -22.09 -68.78 -50.28
CA ALA A 142 -21.28 -69.99 -50.18
C ALA A 142 -22.15 -71.26 -50.17
N ASP A 143 -23.27 -71.23 -49.45
CA ASP A 143 -24.22 -72.35 -49.39
C ASP A 143 -24.91 -72.58 -50.75
N ALA A 144 -25.26 -71.52 -51.49
CA ALA A 144 -25.83 -71.62 -52.84
C ALA A 144 -24.83 -72.18 -53.85
N GLU A 145 -23.57 -71.74 -53.80
CA GLU A 145 -22.48 -72.25 -54.65
C GLU A 145 -22.21 -73.74 -54.36
N ALA A 146 -22.20 -74.13 -53.08
CA ALA A 146 -22.05 -75.51 -52.68
C ALA A 146 -23.23 -76.38 -53.17
N ALA A 147 -24.46 -75.88 -53.10
CA ALA A 147 -25.64 -76.58 -53.61
C ALA A 147 -25.60 -76.78 -55.13
N LEU A 148 -25.16 -75.77 -55.89
CA LEU A 148 -24.96 -75.87 -57.34
C LEU A 148 -23.89 -76.92 -57.68
N ALA A 149 -22.76 -76.92 -56.95
CA ALA A 149 -21.67 -77.89 -57.16
C ALA A 149 -22.06 -79.34 -56.79
N ALA A 150 -23.02 -79.53 -55.89
CA ALA A 150 -23.50 -80.84 -55.47
C ALA A 150 -24.53 -81.47 -56.43
N LEU A 151 -24.96 -80.77 -57.49
CA LEU A 151 -25.90 -81.31 -58.45
C LEU A 151 -25.30 -82.50 -59.23
N PRO A 152 -25.99 -83.64 -59.34
CA PRO A 152 -25.52 -84.77 -60.13
C PRO A 152 -25.51 -84.44 -61.64
N GLU A 153 -24.66 -85.14 -62.40
CA GLU A 153 -24.61 -85.03 -63.88
C GLU A 153 -25.98 -85.27 -64.54
N THR A 154 -26.87 -86.05 -63.91
CA THR A 154 -28.23 -86.35 -64.38
C THR A 154 -29.26 -85.27 -64.02
N ALA A 155 -28.88 -84.20 -63.29
CA ALA A 155 -29.77 -83.11 -62.94
C ALA A 155 -30.34 -82.44 -64.20
N GLY A 156 -31.67 -82.33 -64.25
CA GLY A 156 -32.37 -81.76 -65.38
C GLY A 156 -32.03 -80.27 -65.60
N PRO A 157 -32.24 -79.74 -66.81
CA PRO A 157 -31.91 -78.35 -67.15
C PRO A 157 -32.62 -77.33 -66.24
N GLU A 158 -33.85 -77.62 -65.81
CA GLU A 158 -34.60 -76.75 -64.90
C GLU A 158 -33.98 -76.68 -63.50
N GLN A 159 -33.48 -77.80 -62.96
CA GLN A 159 -32.82 -77.84 -61.65
C GLN A 159 -31.50 -77.07 -61.67
N ARG A 160 -30.71 -77.23 -62.74
CA ARG A 160 -29.45 -76.47 -62.90
C ARG A 160 -29.73 -74.98 -63.01
N ALA A 161 -30.69 -74.57 -63.85
CA ALA A 161 -31.07 -73.17 -63.99
C ALA A 161 -31.58 -72.55 -62.67
N ALA A 162 -32.33 -73.31 -61.86
CA ALA A 162 -32.79 -72.85 -60.55
C ALA A 162 -31.62 -72.64 -59.57
N ALA A 163 -30.63 -73.55 -59.53
CA ALA A 163 -29.45 -73.42 -58.68
C ALA A 163 -28.53 -72.27 -59.14
N GLU A 164 -28.32 -72.11 -60.45
CA GLU A 164 -27.58 -70.97 -61.02
C GLU A 164 -28.26 -69.64 -60.68
N LYS A 165 -29.59 -69.58 -60.76
CA LYS A 165 -30.35 -68.41 -60.33
C LYS A 165 -30.18 -68.14 -58.83
N ALA A 166 -30.21 -69.17 -57.98
CA ALA A 166 -30.01 -69.02 -56.54
C ALA A 166 -28.63 -68.44 -56.21
N VAL A 167 -27.57 -68.87 -56.91
CA VAL A 167 -26.23 -68.29 -56.79
C VAL A 167 -26.23 -66.82 -57.23
N ALA A 168 -26.87 -66.50 -58.36
CA ALA A 168 -26.95 -65.13 -58.85
C ALA A 168 -27.69 -64.20 -57.86
N ASP A 169 -28.82 -64.65 -57.31
CA ASP A 169 -29.61 -63.92 -56.33
C ASP A 169 -28.82 -63.73 -55.01
N ALA A 170 -28.12 -64.77 -54.54
CA ALA A 170 -27.28 -64.70 -53.35
C ALA A 170 -26.06 -63.78 -53.54
N ALA A 171 -25.43 -63.80 -54.73
CA ALA A 171 -24.33 -62.90 -55.07
C ALA A 171 -24.78 -61.44 -55.10
N ALA A 172 -25.96 -61.17 -55.66
CA ALA A 172 -26.55 -59.82 -55.65
C ALA A 172 -26.86 -59.35 -54.22
N ALA A 173 -27.37 -60.24 -53.35
CA ALA A 173 -27.62 -59.95 -51.95
C ALA A 173 -26.30 -59.67 -51.19
N ALA A 174 -25.26 -60.48 -51.41
CA ALA A 174 -23.93 -60.29 -50.82
C ALA A 174 -23.29 -58.97 -51.25
N GLY A 175 -23.42 -58.57 -52.53
CA GLY A 175 -22.95 -57.29 -53.02
C GLY A 175 -23.72 -56.09 -52.42
N THR A 176 -25.03 -56.23 -52.26
CA THR A 176 -25.87 -55.21 -51.60
C THR A 176 -25.49 -55.05 -50.12
N ALA A 177 -25.27 -56.16 -49.41
CA ALA A 177 -24.85 -56.14 -48.01
C ALA A 177 -23.44 -55.55 -47.85
N GLU A 178 -22.54 -55.76 -48.82
CA GLU A 178 -21.21 -55.16 -48.82
C GLU A 178 -21.27 -53.64 -48.96
N ALA A 179 -22.08 -53.14 -49.91
CA ALA A 179 -22.29 -51.71 -50.09
C ALA A 179 -22.93 -51.06 -48.84
N ALA A 180 -23.90 -51.73 -48.24
CA ALA A 180 -24.53 -51.27 -46.99
C ALA A 180 -23.53 -51.20 -45.83
N ARG A 181 -22.69 -52.24 -45.67
CA ARG A 181 -21.61 -52.25 -44.68
C ARG A 181 -20.63 -51.11 -44.91
N ALA A 182 -20.16 -50.93 -46.15
CA ALA A 182 -19.21 -49.85 -46.48
C ALA A 182 -19.78 -48.46 -46.14
N ALA A 183 -21.06 -48.23 -46.44
CA ALA A 183 -21.75 -46.99 -46.08
C ALA A 183 -21.88 -46.80 -44.55
N ALA A 184 -22.23 -47.85 -43.81
CA ALA A 184 -22.37 -47.81 -42.36
C ALA A 184 -21.01 -47.59 -41.66
N ASP A 185 -19.95 -48.26 -42.13
CA ASP A 185 -18.59 -48.08 -41.63
C ASP A 185 -18.09 -46.64 -41.83
N GLU A 186 -18.36 -46.04 -43.00
CA GLU A 186 -18.01 -44.65 -43.27
C GLU A 186 -18.79 -43.68 -42.37
N LYS A 187 -20.09 -43.91 -42.17
CA LYS A 187 -20.91 -43.13 -41.24
C LYS A 187 -20.39 -43.22 -39.81
N ALA A 188 -20.01 -44.40 -39.35
CA ALA A 188 -19.43 -44.61 -38.02
C ALA A 188 -18.10 -43.86 -37.85
N LYS A 189 -17.22 -43.89 -38.87
CA LYS A 189 -15.97 -43.13 -38.87
C LYS A 189 -16.22 -41.62 -38.79
N GLN A 190 -17.14 -41.10 -39.59
CA GLN A 190 -17.47 -39.67 -39.58
C GLN A 190 -18.06 -39.22 -38.25
N ALA A 191 -18.96 -40.02 -37.66
CA ALA A 191 -19.55 -39.71 -36.35
C ALA A 191 -18.49 -39.77 -35.22
N GLY A 192 -17.59 -40.76 -35.25
CA GLY A 192 -16.46 -40.84 -34.32
C GLY A 192 -15.53 -39.63 -34.43
N LYS A 193 -15.17 -39.24 -35.65
CA LYS A 193 -14.35 -38.07 -35.91
C LYS A 193 -15.02 -36.78 -35.40
N ALA A 194 -16.31 -36.60 -35.66
CA ALA A 194 -17.03 -35.41 -35.19
C ALA A 194 -17.05 -35.31 -33.65
N ARG A 195 -17.26 -36.42 -32.96
CA ARG A 195 -17.17 -36.48 -31.49
C ARG A 195 -15.78 -36.11 -30.99
N ASP A 196 -14.74 -36.69 -31.58
CA ASP A 196 -13.36 -36.46 -31.13
C ASP A 196 -12.90 -35.03 -31.43
N ASP A 197 -13.27 -34.48 -32.59
CA ASP A 197 -13.02 -33.08 -32.94
C ASP A 197 -13.68 -32.12 -31.93
N ALA A 198 -14.91 -32.41 -31.50
CA ALA A 198 -15.61 -31.60 -30.49
C ALA A 198 -14.93 -31.66 -29.11
N ARG A 199 -14.47 -32.84 -28.68
CA ARG A 199 -13.72 -33.01 -27.43
C ARG A 199 -12.40 -32.26 -27.47
N VAL A 200 -11.68 -32.35 -28.59
CA VAL A 200 -10.42 -31.62 -28.78
C VAL A 200 -10.67 -30.11 -28.80
N ALA A 201 -11.75 -29.64 -29.42
CA ALA A 201 -12.11 -28.23 -29.40
C ALA A 201 -12.38 -27.72 -27.97
N ALA A 202 -13.18 -28.44 -27.19
CA ALA A 202 -13.46 -28.09 -25.79
C ALA A 202 -12.17 -28.06 -24.93
N LEU A 203 -11.28 -29.05 -25.10
CA LEU A 203 -10.01 -29.08 -24.37
C LEU A 203 -9.06 -27.93 -24.75
N ARG A 204 -9.05 -27.50 -26.02
CA ARG A 204 -8.26 -26.33 -26.44
C ARG A 204 -8.79 -25.05 -25.80
N GLU A 205 -10.11 -24.86 -25.81
CA GLU A 205 -10.75 -23.71 -25.19
C GLU A 205 -10.47 -23.64 -23.68
N TRP A 206 -10.54 -24.79 -22.99
CA TRP A 206 -10.16 -24.88 -21.58
C TRP A 206 -8.68 -24.55 -21.34
N GLY A 207 -7.78 -25.01 -22.21
CA GLY A 207 -6.36 -24.65 -22.14
C GLY A 207 -6.11 -23.15 -22.34
N GLU A 208 -6.80 -22.52 -23.30
CA GLU A 208 -6.72 -21.08 -23.54
C GLU A 208 -7.27 -20.27 -22.36
N ALA A 209 -8.38 -20.72 -21.77
CA ALA A 209 -8.97 -20.10 -20.58
C ALA A 209 -8.03 -20.20 -19.36
N GLY A 210 -7.37 -21.35 -19.15
CA GLY A 210 -6.39 -21.51 -18.07
C GLY A 210 -5.15 -20.63 -18.23
N GLU A 211 -4.65 -20.43 -19.46
CA GLU A 211 -3.56 -19.47 -19.72
C GLU A 211 -4.00 -18.02 -19.50
N ALA A 212 -5.26 -17.67 -19.85
CA ALA A 212 -5.83 -16.36 -19.58
C ALA A 212 -5.97 -16.11 -18.06
N GLU A 213 -6.44 -17.09 -17.30
CA GLU A 213 -6.53 -17.05 -15.84
C GLU A 213 -5.15 -16.81 -15.21
N LYS A 214 -4.15 -17.58 -15.62
CA LYS A 214 -2.77 -17.41 -15.14
C LYS A 214 -2.22 -16.03 -15.43
N LYS A 215 -2.43 -15.52 -16.65
CA LYS A 215 -1.99 -14.17 -17.04
C LYS A 215 -2.70 -13.08 -16.22
N ALA A 216 -4.00 -13.25 -15.97
CA ALA A 216 -4.77 -12.32 -15.15
C ALA A 216 -4.30 -12.33 -13.69
N LEU A 217 -3.99 -13.51 -13.13
CA LEU A 217 -3.42 -13.66 -11.80
C LEU A 217 -2.06 -12.97 -11.68
N ASP A 218 -1.18 -13.12 -12.66
CA ASP A 218 0.12 -12.45 -12.67
C ASP A 218 -0.05 -10.92 -12.77
N GLY A 219 -0.98 -10.45 -13.61
CA GLY A 219 -1.35 -9.03 -13.67
C GLY A 219 -1.88 -8.48 -12.35
N LYS A 220 -2.74 -9.25 -11.67
CA LYS A 220 -3.24 -8.93 -10.33
C LYS A 220 -2.12 -8.81 -9.30
N LYS A 221 -1.22 -9.80 -9.24
CA LYS A 221 -0.06 -9.76 -8.32
C LYS A 221 0.81 -8.53 -8.53
N VAL A 222 1.01 -8.11 -9.79
CA VAL A 222 1.77 -6.90 -10.11
C VAL A 222 1.03 -5.64 -9.62
N ALA A 223 -0.28 -5.54 -9.85
CA ALA A 223 -1.08 -4.41 -9.39
C ALA A 223 -1.15 -4.32 -7.86
N ASP A 224 -1.38 -5.44 -7.18
CA ASP A 224 -1.40 -5.52 -5.72
C ASP A 224 -0.03 -5.16 -5.13
N LYS A 225 1.05 -5.64 -5.75
CA LYS A 225 2.41 -5.30 -5.32
C LYS A 225 2.70 -3.81 -5.50
N ALA A 226 2.30 -3.22 -6.63
CA ALA A 226 2.49 -1.80 -6.87
C ALA A 226 1.71 -0.94 -5.85
N LEU A 227 0.46 -1.32 -5.54
CA LEU A 227 -0.32 -0.67 -4.49
C LEU A 227 0.33 -0.84 -3.11
N ALA A 228 0.76 -2.05 -2.76
CA ALA A 228 1.40 -2.32 -1.47
C ALA A 228 2.74 -1.60 -1.31
N ASP A 229 3.54 -1.49 -2.38
CA ASP A 229 4.80 -0.75 -2.37
C ASP A 229 4.50 0.76 -2.25
N ALA A 230 3.52 1.32 -2.98
CA ALA A 230 3.12 2.72 -2.85
C ALA A 230 2.54 3.08 -1.48
N LEU A 231 1.85 2.14 -0.81
CA LEU A 231 1.37 2.33 0.56
C LEU A 231 2.51 2.30 1.58
N LYS A 232 3.58 1.54 1.33
CA LYS A 232 4.79 1.51 2.18
C LYS A 232 5.69 2.72 1.97
N ASP A 233 5.76 3.20 0.73
CA ASP A 233 6.54 4.37 0.32
C ASP A 233 5.74 5.66 0.49
N ARG A 234 4.57 5.61 1.13
CA ARG A 234 3.84 6.82 1.56
C ARG A 234 4.75 7.53 2.55
N GLU A 235 5.47 8.55 2.05
CA GLU A 235 6.23 9.47 2.87
C GLU A 235 5.33 9.88 4.04
N PRO A 236 5.80 9.82 5.30
CA PRO A 236 5.05 10.42 6.39
C PRO A 236 4.79 11.86 5.96
N GLU A 237 3.52 12.22 5.78
CA GLU A 237 3.18 13.63 5.55
C GLU A 237 3.86 14.42 6.67
N PRO A 238 4.61 15.49 6.34
CA PRO A 238 5.30 16.25 7.38
C PRO A 238 4.26 16.66 8.42
N CYS A 239 4.49 16.30 9.69
CA CYS A 239 3.48 16.48 10.72
C CYS A 239 2.97 17.91 10.70
N VAL A 240 1.65 18.06 10.55
CA VAL A 240 1.05 19.36 10.28
C VAL A 240 0.99 20.19 11.56
N PRO A 241 1.33 21.49 11.52
CA PRO A 241 1.05 22.38 12.63
C PRO A 241 -0.46 22.42 12.91
N GLU A 242 -0.85 22.11 14.13
CA GLU A 242 -2.23 21.95 14.57
C GLU A 242 -2.50 22.90 15.75
N SER A 243 -2.94 24.11 15.44
CA SER A 243 -3.17 25.16 16.46
C SER A 243 -4.32 24.83 17.42
N GLU A 244 -5.21 23.91 17.02
CA GLU A 244 -6.34 23.47 17.83
C GLU A 244 -5.99 22.31 18.79
N LEU A 245 -4.76 21.79 18.72
CA LEU A 245 -4.18 20.95 19.76
C LEU A 245 -3.34 21.82 20.70
N THR A 246 -3.81 22.01 21.92
CA THR A 246 -3.17 22.93 22.88
C THR A 246 -2.59 22.19 24.08
N ALA A 247 -1.40 22.62 24.52
CA ALA A 247 -0.73 22.13 25.72
C ALA A 247 -0.49 23.32 26.67
N THR A 248 -1.11 23.29 27.84
CA THR A 248 -1.10 24.42 28.78
C THR A 248 -0.57 23.99 30.14
N LEU A 249 0.35 24.77 30.70
CA LEU A 249 0.93 24.53 32.01
C LEU A 249 0.34 25.50 33.01
N SER A 250 -0.05 25.00 34.17
CA SER A 250 -0.63 25.79 35.25
C SER A 250 -0.03 25.40 36.60
N GLY A 251 0.16 26.38 37.48
CA GLY A 251 0.72 26.16 38.81
C GLY A 251 2.25 26.22 38.91
N LEU A 252 2.96 26.58 37.82
CA LEU A 252 4.39 26.89 37.90
C LEU A 252 4.57 28.21 38.69
N PRO A 253 5.28 28.21 39.83
CA PRO A 253 5.56 29.44 40.56
C PRO A 253 6.65 30.25 39.85
N ALA A 254 6.61 31.58 40.03
CA ALA A 254 7.61 32.49 39.45
C ALA A 254 9.01 32.30 40.07
N GLU A 255 9.09 31.83 41.32
CA GLU A 255 10.34 31.57 42.02
C GLU A 255 10.29 30.18 42.68
N ILE A 256 11.38 29.43 42.57
CA ILE A 256 11.58 28.11 43.13
C ILE A 256 12.89 28.14 43.94
N THR A 257 12.84 27.71 45.20
CA THR A 257 14.05 27.61 46.02
C THR A 257 14.81 26.33 45.69
N ALA A 258 16.13 26.40 45.57
CA ALA A 258 16.98 25.21 45.47
C ALA A 258 16.69 24.24 46.63
N GLY A 259 16.66 22.93 46.34
CA GLY A 259 16.30 21.89 47.30
C GLY A 259 14.79 21.67 47.50
N SER A 260 13.95 22.37 46.72
CA SER A 260 12.49 22.21 46.78
C SER A 260 11.92 21.49 45.56
N SER A 261 10.71 20.96 45.73
CA SER A 261 9.91 20.37 44.65
C SER A 261 8.60 21.13 44.49
N VAL A 262 8.20 21.38 43.25
CA VAL A 262 6.93 22.03 42.91
C VAL A 262 6.11 21.13 42.00
N GLU A 263 4.81 21.03 42.27
CA GLU A 263 3.87 20.30 41.44
C GLU A 263 3.05 21.26 40.59
N MET A 264 2.83 20.90 39.33
CA MET A 264 2.13 21.70 38.33
C MET A 264 1.25 20.81 37.47
N LYS A 265 0.27 21.40 36.79
CA LYS A 265 -0.68 20.67 35.95
C LYS A 265 -0.48 21.04 34.50
N LEU A 266 -0.18 20.02 33.69
CA LEU A 266 -0.17 20.07 32.24
C LEU A 266 -1.53 19.59 31.73
N ARG A 267 -2.24 20.46 31.01
CA ARG A 267 -3.49 20.14 30.34
C ARG A 267 -3.30 20.11 28.84
N ILE A 268 -3.65 18.99 28.23
CA ILE A 268 -3.70 18.81 26.78
C ILE A 268 -5.15 18.84 26.34
N THR A 269 -5.51 19.75 25.42
CA THR A 269 -6.87 19.90 24.91
C THR A 269 -6.88 19.67 23.41
N ASN A 270 -7.80 18.83 22.95
CA ASN A 270 -8.02 18.56 21.54
C ASN A 270 -9.29 19.25 21.08
N ASP A 271 -9.17 20.34 20.32
CA ASP A 271 -10.28 21.03 19.67
C ASP A 271 -10.20 20.93 18.14
N THR A 272 -9.49 19.92 17.61
CA THR A 272 -9.15 19.78 16.18
C THR A 272 -10.30 19.26 15.30
N GLY A 273 -11.47 19.01 15.87
CA GLY A 273 -12.63 18.44 15.16
C GLY A 273 -12.51 16.95 14.85
N LYS A 274 -11.43 16.28 15.27
CA LYS A 274 -11.14 14.85 15.06
C LYS A 274 -10.68 14.17 16.34
N THR A 275 -10.85 12.85 16.41
CA THR A 275 -10.22 12.05 17.50
C THR A 275 -8.76 11.83 17.16
N LEU A 276 -7.89 12.02 18.14
CA LEU A 276 -6.46 11.75 18.03
C LEU A 276 -6.17 10.41 18.72
N ASP A 277 -5.58 9.47 17.99
CA ASP A 277 -5.41 8.10 18.48
C ASP A 277 -4.34 8.02 19.56
N GLU A 278 -3.20 8.69 19.35
CA GLU A 278 -2.15 8.78 20.35
C GLU A 278 -1.54 10.20 20.38
N VAL A 279 -1.60 10.84 21.54
CA VAL A 279 -1.09 12.19 21.79
C VAL A 279 0.07 12.15 22.78
N TRP A 280 1.17 12.79 22.43
CA TRP A 280 2.43 12.83 23.14
C TRP A 280 2.72 14.26 23.63
N PRO A 281 2.55 14.55 24.92
CA PRO A 281 2.91 15.83 25.49
C PRO A 281 4.43 15.96 25.59
N PHE A 282 4.98 17.04 25.05
CA PHE A 282 6.40 17.40 25.14
C PHE A 282 6.62 18.37 26.30
N VAL A 283 7.61 18.06 27.14
CA VAL A 283 7.99 18.86 28.32
C VAL A 283 9.51 18.98 28.39
N TYR A 284 10.02 20.20 28.36
CA TYR A 284 11.44 20.47 28.52
C TYR A 284 11.66 21.65 29.45
N PHE A 285 12.51 21.49 30.45
CA PHE A 285 12.88 22.53 31.40
C PHE A 285 14.35 22.86 31.20
N HIS A 286 14.64 24.14 30.98
CA HIS A 286 15.97 24.65 30.79
C HIS A 286 16.26 25.73 31.83
N GLY A 287 17.49 25.79 32.34
CA GLY A 287 17.92 26.89 33.20
C GLY A 287 19.36 27.30 32.99
N ILE A 288 19.65 28.58 33.24
CA ILE A 288 20.98 29.18 33.13
C ILE A 288 21.32 29.92 34.43
N GLU A 289 22.50 29.66 34.98
CA GLU A 289 23.01 30.33 36.17
C GLU A 289 23.06 31.86 36.01
N LYS A 290 22.54 32.60 37.00
CA LYS A 290 22.60 34.07 37.05
C LYS A 290 24.05 34.52 37.28
N GLY A 291 24.60 35.26 36.32
CA GLY A 291 25.98 35.73 36.35
C GLY A 291 26.99 34.81 35.68
N GLY A 292 26.52 33.68 35.13
CA GLY A 292 27.26 32.76 34.25
C GLY A 292 26.48 32.46 32.98
N TYR A 293 27.02 31.53 32.17
CA TYR A 293 26.34 30.92 31.01
C TYR A 293 26.25 29.39 31.17
N ALA A 294 26.43 28.89 32.40
CA ALA A 294 26.38 27.46 32.67
C ALA A 294 24.92 26.99 32.73
N PRO A 295 24.53 25.96 31.95
CA PRO A 295 23.21 25.35 32.07
C PRO A 295 23.09 24.62 33.40
N ILE A 296 21.89 24.61 33.97
CA ILE A 296 21.58 23.91 35.23
C ILE A 296 20.62 22.72 35.02
N ASP A 297 20.39 22.30 33.77
CA ASP A 297 19.41 21.28 33.40
C ASP A 297 19.64 19.95 34.15
N GLU A 298 20.90 19.59 34.46
CA GLU A 298 21.25 18.40 35.25
C GLU A 298 20.76 18.46 36.71
N HIS A 299 20.49 19.66 37.23
CA HIS A 299 19.94 19.90 38.56
C HIS A 299 18.41 20.02 38.57
N LEU A 300 17.77 19.93 37.39
CA LEU A 300 16.32 20.01 37.22
C LEU A 300 15.76 18.62 36.92
N ARG A 301 15.15 17.97 37.91
CA ARG A 301 14.47 16.69 37.70
C ARG A 301 12.98 16.92 37.44
N VAL A 302 12.52 16.49 36.28
CA VAL A 302 11.12 16.60 35.85
C VAL A 302 10.48 15.23 35.86
N GLU A 303 9.50 15.03 36.72
CA GLU A 303 8.72 13.80 36.80
C GLU A 303 7.28 14.07 36.43
N TRP A 304 6.56 13.06 35.94
CA TRP A 304 5.14 13.15 35.63
C TRP A 304 4.37 11.98 36.21
N ALA A 305 3.08 12.21 36.46
CA ALA A 305 2.13 11.18 36.88
C ALA A 305 0.72 11.56 36.42
N ARG A 306 -0.11 10.53 36.17
CA ARG A 306 -1.56 10.69 36.06
C ARG A 306 -2.24 10.26 37.36
N ALA A 307 -3.52 10.61 37.50
CA ALA A 307 -4.30 10.22 38.67
C ALA A 307 -4.19 8.70 38.94
N GLY A 308 -3.63 8.34 40.10
CA GLY A 308 -3.44 6.95 40.52
C GLY A 308 -2.21 6.23 39.94
N GLN A 309 -1.34 6.92 39.21
CA GLN A 309 -0.07 6.37 38.70
C GLN A 309 1.13 6.78 39.57
N THR A 310 2.23 6.04 39.44
CA THR A 310 3.51 6.36 40.06
C THR A 310 4.25 7.44 39.26
N TRP A 311 5.03 8.26 39.95
CA TRP A 311 5.93 9.23 39.34
C TRP A 311 6.91 8.55 38.39
N THR A 312 7.05 9.11 37.19
CA THR A 312 7.93 8.64 36.11
C THR A 312 8.80 9.80 35.65
N ASP A 313 10.08 9.55 35.41
CA ASP A 313 11.01 10.57 34.94
C ASP A 313 10.69 10.96 33.48
N ALA A 314 10.74 12.26 33.16
CA ALA A 314 10.54 12.78 31.81
C ALA A 314 11.86 12.91 31.02
N ALA A 315 13.01 12.63 31.67
CA ALA A 315 14.34 13.00 31.17
C ALA A 315 14.80 12.32 29.87
N ASP A 316 14.40 11.07 29.60
CA ASP A 316 14.99 10.30 28.49
C ASP A 316 14.34 10.56 27.12
N ASP A 317 13.06 10.97 27.09
CA ASP A 317 12.33 11.23 25.84
C ASP A 317 11.55 12.55 25.83
N TYR A 318 11.74 13.39 26.86
CA TYR A 318 11.10 14.69 27.04
C TYR A 318 9.57 14.64 26.93
N SER A 319 8.96 13.49 27.27
CA SER A 319 7.53 13.29 27.17
C SER A 319 6.88 13.02 28.52
N ALA A 320 5.65 13.53 28.67
CA ALA A 320 4.81 13.24 29.82
C ALA A 320 3.86 12.04 29.53
N GLY A 321 4.44 10.95 29.02
CA GLY A 321 3.73 9.74 28.59
C GLY A 321 2.89 9.93 27.31
N SER A 322 1.96 9.00 27.04
CA SER A 322 1.02 9.12 25.90
C SER A 322 -0.44 9.12 26.34
N VAL A 323 -1.26 9.99 25.75
CA VAL A 323 -2.72 10.06 25.95
C VAL A 323 -3.36 9.38 24.75
N SER A 324 -4.08 8.29 25.00
CA SER A 324 -4.74 7.52 23.95
C SER A 324 -6.08 6.96 24.43
N PRO A 325 -7.17 7.10 23.66
CA PRO A 325 -7.40 8.12 22.62
C PRO A 325 -7.81 9.47 23.24
N LEU A 326 -7.55 10.58 22.54
CA LEU A 326 -8.04 11.91 22.92
C LEU A 326 -9.11 12.38 21.93
N LYS A 327 -10.37 12.34 22.35
CA LYS A 327 -11.52 12.73 21.52
C LYS A 327 -11.57 14.25 21.28
N ASP A 328 -12.27 14.64 20.23
CA ASP A 328 -12.60 16.05 19.97
C ASP A 328 -13.35 16.68 21.15
N GLY A 329 -12.99 17.91 21.49
CA GLY A 329 -13.44 18.68 22.66
C GLY A 329 -13.01 18.10 24.01
N ALA A 330 -12.20 17.04 24.06
CA ALA A 330 -11.73 16.43 25.29
C ALA A 330 -10.38 17.00 25.74
N HIS A 331 -10.10 16.85 27.03
CA HIS A 331 -8.81 17.19 27.62
C HIS A 331 -8.26 16.08 28.51
N ALA A 332 -6.93 16.04 28.63
CA ALA A 332 -6.22 15.20 29.56
C ALA A 332 -5.36 16.06 30.49
N ASP A 333 -5.48 15.81 31.80
CA ASP A 333 -4.69 16.48 32.83
C ASP A 333 -3.57 15.53 33.30
N ILE A 334 -2.34 16.03 33.29
CA ILE A 334 -1.13 15.32 33.72
C ILE A 334 -0.47 16.18 34.79
N THR A 335 -0.11 15.57 35.92
CA THR A 335 0.63 16.27 36.97
C THR A 335 2.11 16.14 36.67
N LEU A 336 2.82 17.27 36.62
CA LEU A 336 4.28 17.31 36.57
C LEU A 336 4.83 17.72 37.95
N ARG A 337 6.02 17.24 38.28
CA ARG A 337 6.80 17.66 39.44
C ARG A 337 8.18 18.07 38.97
N LEU A 338 8.55 19.31 39.25
CA LEU A 338 9.90 19.80 39.08
C LEU A 338 10.59 19.79 40.44
N THR A 339 11.67 19.04 40.57
CA THR A 339 12.55 19.04 41.74
C THR A 339 13.85 19.73 41.38
N VAL A 340 14.20 20.77 42.14
CA VAL A 340 15.46 21.51 41.99
C VAL A 340 16.42 21.04 43.06
N ASP A 341 17.61 20.58 42.67
CA ASP A 341 18.61 20.09 43.62
C ASP A 341 19.11 21.21 44.56
N ALA A 342 19.52 20.87 45.77
CA ALA A 342 19.84 21.84 46.82
C ALA A 342 21.11 22.68 46.54
N ASP A 343 22.03 22.14 45.74
CA ASP A 343 23.27 22.79 45.32
C ASP A 343 23.10 23.64 44.05
N THR A 344 21.87 23.73 43.51
CA THR A 344 21.60 24.54 42.31
C THR A 344 21.88 26.02 42.59
N PRO A 345 22.75 26.68 41.80
CA PRO A 345 22.97 28.10 41.95
C PRO A 345 21.72 28.90 41.55
N SER A 346 21.71 30.20 41.85
CA SER A 346 20.60 31.04 41.41
C SER A 346 20.58 31.09 39.89
N ALA A 347 19.43 30.84 39.27
CA ALA A 347 19.32 30.68 37.82
C ALA A 347 18.03 31.31 37.29
N ALA A 348 18.03 31.64 36.01
CA ALA A 348 16.81 31.91 35.25
C ALA A 348 16.42 30.64 34.51
N GLY A 349 15.15 30.26 34.58
CA GLY A 349 14.62 29.05 33.98
C GLY A 349 13.43 29.30 33.07
N VAL A 350 13.25 28.41 32.11
CA VAL A 350 12.10 28.39 31.20
C VAL A 350 11.65 26.96 30.97
N ALA A 351 10.34 26.73 31.05
CA ALA A 351 9.72 25.49 30.63
C ALA A 351 9.12 25.64 29.23
N PHE A 352 9.43 24.72 28.32
CA PHE A 352 8.85 24.65 26.99
C PHE A 352 7.87 23.48 26.91
N ILE A 353 6.64 23.78 26.52
CA ILE A 353 5.54 22.83 26.52
C ILE A 353 4.91 22.76 25.14
N ALA A 354 4.65 21.54 24.67
CA ALA A 354 3.93 21.26 23.42
C ALA A 354 3.17 19.93 23.50
N ALA A 355 2.41 19.62 22.46
CA ALA A 355 1.84 18.29 22.25
C ALA A 355 1.90 17.92 20.78
N ASP A 356 2.22 16.65 20.51
CA ASP A 356 2.24 16.05 19.19
C ASP A 356 1.28 14.87 19.15
N TYR A 357 0.78 14.47 17.99
CA TYR A 357 -0.05 13.28 17.82
C TYR A 357 0.38 12.45 16.63
N VAL A 358 0.11 11.15 16.72
CA VAL A 358 0.23 10.19 15.62
C VAL A 358 -1.04 9.34 15.63
N ASN A 359 -1.68 9.22 14.47
CA ASN A 359 -2.86 8.40 14.28
C ASN A 359 -2.49 7.05 13.65
N GLU A 360 -3.37 6.06 13.76
CA GLU A 360 -3.16 4.71 13.20
C GLU A 360 -3.03 4.72 11.67
N ASP A 361 -3.64 5.72 11.01
CA ASP A 361 -3.56 5.93 9.54
C ASP A 361 -2.23 6.57 9.09
N GLY A 362 -1.34 6.86 10.03
CA GLY A 362 -0.04 7.51 9.80
C GLY A 362 -0.09 9.03 9.69
N SER A 363 -1.27 9.65 9.83
CA SER A 363 -1.36 11.11 9.93
C SER A 363 -0.78 11.58 11.27
N CYS A 364 -0.03 12.67 11.25
CA CYS A 364 0.58 13.26 12.45
C CYS A 364 0.49 14.78 12.41
N GLY A 365 0.56 15.39 13.58
CA GLY A 365 0.53 16.84 13.75
C GLY A 365 0.85 17.23 15.18
N GLY A 366 0.90 18.53 15.46
CA GLY A 366 1.26 18.99 16.80
C GLY A 366 1.11 20.48 16.98
N SER A 367 1.15 20.93 18.24
CA SER A 367 1.04 22.34 18.56
C SER A 367 2.11 23.14 17.81
N PRO A 368 1.75 24.23 17.11
CA PRO A 368 2.65 24.90 16.16
C PRO A 368 3.88 25.50 16.83
N GLU A 369 3.75 25.92 18.09
CA GLU A 369 4.81 26.56 18.85
C GLU A 369 5.06 25.81 20.17
N LEU A 370 6.29 25.94 20.68
CA LEU A 370 6.62 25.61 22.06
C LEU A 370 6.18 26.78 22.93
N THR A 371 5.29 26.52 23.89
CA THR A 371 4.82 27.56 24.80
C THR A 371 5.82 27.72 25.93
N PRO A 372 6.48 28.89 26.09
CA PRO A 372 7.42 29.13 27.17
C PRO A 372 6.72 29.52 28.48
N TYR A 373 7.24 29.06 29.61
CA TYR A 373 6.84 29.47 30.96
C TYR A 373 8.08 29.78 31.79
N ASP A 374 8.28 31.05 32.12
CA ASP A 374 9.45 31.51 32.86
C ASP A 374 9.34 31.23 34.36
N PHE A 375 10.47 30.90 34.97
CA PHE A 375 10.63 30.80 36.43
C PHE A 375 12.05 31.19 36.84
N GLU A 376 12.24 31.49 38.12
CA GLU A 376 13.56 31.73 38.69
C GLU A 376 13.91 30.67 39.72
N VAL A 377 15.17 30.26 39.74
CA VAL A 377 15.74 29.46 40.84
C VAL A 377 16.49 30.39 41.78
N THR A 378 16.14 30.35 43.06
CA THR A 378 16.87 31.04 44.12
C THR A 378 17.69 30.03 44.89
N ALA A 379 19.00 30.27 45.02
CA ALA A 379 19.88 29.41 45.80
C ALA A 379 19.43 29.38 47.28
N GLU A 380 19.63 28.24 47.95
CA GLU A 380 19.35 28.14 49.37
C GLU A 380 20.27 29.10 50.16
N PRO A 381 19.76 29.86 51.14
CA PRO A 381 20.61 30.66 52.01
C PRO A 381 21.58 29.74 52.75
N THR A 382 22.88 29.90 52.52
CA THR A 382 23.91 29.16 53.25
C THR A 382 23.73 29.46 54.75
N PRO A 383 23.65 28.47 55.65
CA PRO A 383 23.61 28.73 57.08
C PRO A 383 24.90 29.46 57.48
N SER A 384 24.79 30.77 57.70
CA SER A 384 25.88 31.61 58.13
C SER A 384 26.29 31.19 59.55
N ALA A 385 27.52 30.75 59.73
CA ALA A 385 28.09 30.50 61.04
C ALA A 385 28.02 31.78 61.90
N SER A 386 27.42 31.66 63.08
CA SER A 386 27.34 32.73 64.09
C SER A 386 28.74 33.19 64.57
N PRO A 387 28.87 34.41 65.11
CA PRO A 387 30.03 35.27 64.87
C PRO A 387 31.18 35.02 65.84
N SER A 388 32.40 35.32 65.39
CA SER A 388 33.53 35.61 66.29
C SER A 388 34.10 36.99 65.98
N SER A 389 34.19 37.75 67.06
CA SER A 389 34.67 39.12 67.20
C SER A 389 36.07 39.37 66.67
N SER A 390 36.27 40.49 65.99
CA SER A 390 37.47 41.33 66.16
C SER A 390 37.20 42.77 65.75
N ALA A 391 37.61 43.67 66.63
CA ALA A 391 37.53 45.12 66.54
C ALA A 391 38.46 45.69 65.45
N GLY A 392 38.11 46.87 64.94
CA GLY A 392 39.01 47.63 64.06
C GLY A 392 38.37 48.84 63.39
N THR A 393 38.13 49.89 64.18
CA THR A 393 38.03 51.33 63.85
C THR A 393 38.33 51.80 62.41
N GLY A 394 37.44 52.64 61.86
CA GLY A 394 37.73 53.47 60.69
C GLY A 394 36.56 54.32 60.22
N THR A 395 36.42 55.51 60.81
CA THR A 395 35.46 56.59 60.57
C THR A 395 35.28 57.05 59.10
N GLY A 396 34.03 57.38 58.73
CA GLY A 396 33.70 58.21 57.57
C GLY A 396 32.19 58.48 57.46
N THR A 397 31.80 59.74 57.67
CA THR A 397 30.44 60.25 57.92
C THR A 397 29.76 60.82 56.66
N GLN A 398 28.42 60.89 56.72
CA GLN A 398 27.41 61.68 55.96
C GLN A 398 26.59 60.87 54.93
N THR A 399 25.32 60.51 55.13
CA THR A 399 24.06 61.18 55.60
C THR A 399 23.22 61.83 54.49
N GLN A 400 22.06 61.19 54.23
CA GLN A 400 20.75 61.71 53.78
C GLN A 400 20.67 62.44 52.41
N THR A 401 19.57 62.45 51.66
CA THR A 401 18.14 62.32 52.02
C THR A 401 17.31 62.00 50.77
N THR A 402 16.13 61.45 51.02
CA THR A 402 14.90 61.35 50.22
C THR A 402 14.47 62.63 49.48
N THR A 403 13.78 62.49 48.34
CA THR A 403 12.61 63.33 48.00
C THR A 403 11.64 62.56 47.08
N THR A 404 10.36 62.81 47.29
CA THR A 404 9.19 62.09 46.77
C THR A 404 8.41 62.97 45.78
N GLN A 405 7.97 62.37 44.66
CA GLN A 405 6.77 62.67 43.82
C GLN A 405 6.68 64.01 43.02
N PRO A 406 5.69 64.16 42.10
CA PRO A 406 5.23 63.32 40.97
C PRO A 406 4.95 64.16 39.69
N LEU A 407 4.43 63.57 38.59
CA LEU A 407 3.21 64.01 37.86
C LEU A 407 3.16 63.59 36.36
N ALA A 408 2.16 62.73 36.08
CA ALA A 408 1.19 62.61 34.99
C ALA A 408 1.37 63.14 33.53
N THR A 409 0.70 62.38 32.65
CA THR A 409 0.08 62.69 31.34
C THR A 409 1.00 62.91 30.14
N THR A 410 0.81 62.23 29.01
CA THR A 410 -0.29 62.55 28.07
C THR A 410 -0.59 61.38 27.11
N SER A 411 -1.88 61.28 26.78
CA SER A 411 -2.52 60.41 25.79
C SER A 411 -2.10 60.65 24.34
N GLY A 412 -2.25 59.62 23.51
CA GLY A 412 -2.30 59.74 22.05
C GLY A 412 -2.90 58.49 21.42
N SER A 413 -4.19 58.56 21.05
CA SER A 413 -4.91 57.57 20.25
C SER A 413 -5.19 58.17 18.88
N LEU A 414 -4.95 57.41 17.80
CA LEU A 414 -5.69 57.57 16.54
C LEU A 414 -5.95 56.18 15.94
N ALA A 415 -7.24 55.92 15.74
CA ALA A 415 -7.80 54.85 14.94
C ALA A 415 -7.84 55.22 13.45
N ALA A 416 -7.94 54.23 12.56
CA ALA A 416 -8.82 54.30 11.39
C ALA A 416 -9.01 52.90 10.76
N THR A 417 -10.26 52.47 10.78
CA THR A 417 -10.84 51.27 10.16
C THR A 417 -11.08 51.43 8.66
N GLY A 418 -11.10 50.33 7.89
CA GLY A 418 -11.61 50.32 6.52
C GLY A 418 -11.95 48.91 5.99
N SER A 419 -13.25 48.60 5.95
CA SER A 419 -13.94 47.43 5.34
C SER A 419 -13.81 47.42 3.78
N SER A 420 -14.10 46.39 2.97
CA SER A 420 -15.27 45.48 2.93
C SER A 420 -15.10 44.28 1.94
N ALA A 421 -15.85 43.20 2.25
CA ALA A 421 -16.53 42.12 1.49
C ALA A 421 -16.46 41.95 -0.06
N ALA A 422 -16.43 40.66 -0.52
CA ALA A 422 -17.41 40.02 -1.44
C ALA A 422 -17.09 38.51 -1.72
N LEU A 423 -18.14 37.67 -1.80
CA LEU A 423 -18.15 36.20 -1.99
C LEU A 423 -18.18 35.75 -3.50
N PRO A 424 -18.64 34.53 -3.91
CA PRO A 424 -17.82 33.36 -4.31
C PRO A 424 -18.10 32.85 -5.75
N GLN A 425 -17.28 31.97 -6.35
CA GLN A 425 -17.71 31.20 -7.54
C GLN A 425 -17.13 29.77 -7.60
N LEU A 426 -18.05 28.80 -7.62
CA LEU A 426 -17.88 27.42 -8.07
C LEU A 426 -17.71 27.38 -9.60
N ALA A 427 -16.85 26.49 -10.10
CA ALA A 427 -16.96 25.97 -11.47
C ALA A 427 -16.45 24.53 -11.54
N ALA A 428 -17.35 23.63 -11.92
CA ALA A 428 -17.09 22.25 -12.29
C ALA A 428 -16.52 22.17 -13.72
N ALA A 429 -15.60 21.24 -13.96
CA ALA A 429 -15.24 20.81 -15.31
C ALA A 429 -14.86 19.33 -15.29
N GLY A 430 -15.65 18.52 -15.98
CA GLY A 430 -15.36 17.11 -16.23
C GLY A 430 -14.34 16.93 -17.35
N ALA A 431 -13.56 15.85 -17.27
CA ALA A 431 -12.69 15.39 -18.35
C ALA A 431 -12.74 13.87 -18.43
N ALA A 432 -13.09 13.36 -19.62
CA ALA A 432 -13.01 11.97 -20.00
C ALA A 432 -11.56 11.60 -20.31
N VAL A 433 -11.06 10.48 -19.78
CA VAL A 433 -9.70 9.98 -20.03
C VAL A 433 -9.75 8.63 -20.73
N ALA A 434 -9.11 8.58 -21.89
CA ALA A 434 -8.98 7.44 -22.78
C ALA A 434 -7.95 6.42 -22.27
N LEU A 435 -8.27 5.13 -22.41
CA LEU A 435 -7.38 4.00 -22.12
C LEU A 435 -6.34 3.84 -23.23
N GLY A 436 -5.05 3.96 -22.88
CA GLY A 436 -3.92 3.61 -23.75
C GLY A 436 -3.08 2.51 -23.12
N ALA A 437 -3.14 1.29 -23.67
CA ALA A 437 -2.32 0.16 -23.24
C ALA A 437 -0.92 0.25 -23.87
N GLY A 438 0.12 0.29 -23.05
CA GLY A 438 1.53 0.25 -23.47
C GLY A 438 1.99 -1.17 -23.82
N ALA A 439 2.65 -1.31 -24.97
CA ALA A 439 3.27 -2.55 -25.43
C ALA A 439 4.71 -2.68 -24.88
N VAL A 440 5.06 -3.85 -24.32
CA VAL A 440 6.45 -4.18 -23.94
C VAL A 440 7.12 -4.92 -25.10
N PHE A 441 8.21 -4.33 -25.61
CA PHE A 441 9.00 -4.84 -26.74
C PHE A 441 10.05 -5.85 -26.21
N ALA A 442 9.92 -7.12 -26.58
CA ALA A 442 10.94 -8.14 -26.33
C ALA A 442 11.95 -8.18 -27.50
N ALA A 443 13.16 -7.68 -27.28
CA ALA A 443 14.26 -7.80 -28.24
C ALA A 443 14.84 -9.22 -28.23
N ARG A 444 14.46 -10.05 -29.20
CA ARG A 444 15.04 -11.38 -29.46
C ARG A 444 16.29 -11.23 -30.32
N ARG A 445 17.48 -11.28 -29.72
CA ARG A 445 18.76 -11.33 -30.45
C ARG A 445 18.90 -12.68 -31.16
N ARG A 446 18.70 -12.68 -32.48
CA ARG A 446 19.05 -13.80 -33.37
C ARG A 446 20.58 -13.92 -33.42
N LYS A 447 21.12 -15.11 -33.13
CA LYS A 447 22.46 -15.53 -33.57
C LYS A 447 22.25 -16.59 -34.65
N ALA A 448 22.51 -16.21 -35.90
CA ALA A 448 22.66 -17.14 -37.02
C ALA A 448 24.04 -17.80 -36.93
N GLY A 449 24.10 -19.09 -37.26
CA GLY A 449 25.32 -19.89 -37.34
C GLY A 449 26.04 -19.75 -38.69
N SER A 450 27.28 -20.22 -38.71
CA SER A 450 28.05 -20.57 -39.90
C SER A 450 28.99 -21.75 -39.56
N ALA A 451 29.11 -22.68 -40.52
CA ALA A 451 29.95 -23.89 -40.59
C ALA A 451 29.46 -25.09 -39.74
N SER A 452 29.17 -26.29 -40.28
CA SER A 452 29.45 -26.93 -41.58
C SER A 452 28.27 -27.74 -42.12
#